data_AF-A0A7Y0FK26-F1
#
_entry.id   AF-A0A7Y0FK26-F1
#
_cell.length_a   1.000
_cell.length_b   1.000
_cell.length_c   1.000
_cell.angle_alpha   90.00
_cell.angle_beta   90.00
_cell.angle_gamma   90.00
#
_symmetry.space_group_name_H-M   'P 1'
#
loop_
_entity.id
_entity.type
_entity.pdbx_description
1 polymer ?
#
loop_
_entity_poly.entity_id
_entity_poly.type
_entity_poly.pdbx_seq_one_letter_code
_entity_poly.pdbx_strand_id
1 'polypeptide(L)'
;MNDEAVNILSQSKRRLTKLKLLANFFENVDIISIYIKTDIIHNLFQENKGLDYSKLELFHLQYTDSLIELLTKIKRQKENDMLAVINEIEINRKYISGFEEKQSDGFETDRKMYSGNFSRHLKNLYQDLTESKFTINWDDVLYFYKKYAAEFYRSEADEELLKSGAFPAYQYQDYQIERKLLGRLNIQNFKVRFVCGYAVSGNEYELFKIFQSEDFFIFDIEGRKMYLTDPTKMEKLNTAPNESNKTVIINQLKKKNEDLEEAMAERKKILPEQVTAVLKDYIKNLENTDVMSRIFDINEETNILRAMLNLNLNN
;
A
#
# COMPACT_ATOMS: atom_id res chain seq x y z
N MET A 1 13.11 -12.87 -55.20
CA MET A 1 11.86 -12.22 -54.73
C MET A 1 11.88 -10.82 -55.29
N ASN A 2 10.74 -10.33 -55.78
CA ASN A 2 10.61 -8.95 -56.23
C ASN A 2 10.94 -7.99 -55.05
N ASP A 3 11.66 -6.90 -55.30
CA ASP A 3 12.04 -5.92 -54.26
C ASP A 3 10.81 -5.35 -53.52
N GLU A 4 9.69 -5.25 -54.24
CA GLU A 4 8.39 -4.86 -53.70
C GLU A 4 7.85 -5.85 -52.65
N ALA A 5 7.97 -7.16 -52.90
CA ALA A 5 7.54 -8.20 -51.96
C ALA A 5 8.38 -8.18 -50.67
N VAL A 6 9.68 -7.93 -50.80
CA VAL A 6 10.58 -7.79 -49.64
C VAL A 6 10.19 -6.58 -48.79
N ASN A 7 9.84 -5.46 -49.44
CA ASN A 7 9.38 -4.26 -48.75
C ASN A 7 8.05 -4.49 -48.01
N ILE A 8 7.06 -5.09 -48.67
CA ILE A 8 5.74 -5.37 -48.06
C ILE A 8 5.87 -6.29 -46.84
N LEU A 9 6.66 -7.37 -46.93
CA LEU A 9 6.90 -8.26 -45.79
C LEU A 9 7.58 -7.53 -44.62
N SER A 10 8.56 -6.67 -44.92
CA SER A 10 9.23 -5.86 -43.89
C SER A 10 8.24 -4.92 -43.19
N GLN A 11 7.34 -4.26 -43.93
CA GLN A 11 6.32 -3.38 -43.36
C GLN A 11 5.27 -4.16 -42.55
N SER A 12 4.81 -5.29 -43.06
CA SER A 12 3.93 -6.23 -42.37
C SER A 12 4.51 -6.62 -40.99
N LYS A 13 5.80 -6.97 -40.92
CA LYS A 13 6.50 -7.29 -39.67
C LYS A 13 6.56 -6.10 -38.69
N ARG A 14 6.72 -4.88 -39.19
CA ARG A 14 6.66 -3.65 -38.36
C ARG A 14 5.26 -3.45 -37.76
N ARG A 15 4.20 -3.68 -38.54
CA ARG A 15 2.81 -3.60 -38.05
C ARG A 15 2.54 -4.67 -36.98
N LEU A 16 2.99 -5.91 -37.20
CA LEU A 16 2.90 -6.98 -36.20
C LEU A 16 3.60 -6.63 -34.89
N THR A 17 4.79 -6.01 -34.97
CA THR A 17 5.51 -5.58 -33.77
C THR A 17 4.71 -4.55 -32.97
N LYS A 18 4.08 -3.57 -33.64
CA LYS A 18 3.21 -2.60 -32.98
C LYS A 18 1.98 -3.26 -32.36
N LEU A 19 1.33 -4.16 -33.10
CA LEU A 19 0.15 -4.88 -32.62
C LEU A 19 0.47 -5.77 -31.42
N LYS A 20 1.65 -6.41 -31.40
CA LYS A 20 2.14 -7.19 -30.25
C LYS A 20 2.30 -6.34 -28.99
N LEU A 21 2.89 -5.14 -29.11
CA LEU A 21 3.04 -4.22 -27.99
C LEU A 21 1.68 -3.79 -27.44
N LEU A 22 0.70 -3.53 -28.30
CA LEU A 22 -0.66 -3.19 -27.91
C LEU A 22 -1.36 -4.39 -27.24
N ALA A 23 -1.25 -5.59 -27.81
CA ALA A 23 -1.80 -6.82 -27.23
C ALA A 23 -1.25 -7.07 -25.82
N ASN A 24 0.06 -6.88 -25.63
CA ASN A 24 0.70 -7.00 -24.31
C ASN A 24 0.25 -5.90 -23.33
N PHE A 25 0.01 -4.68 -23.79
CA PHE A 25 -0.47 -3.60 -22.92
C PHE A 25 -1.88 -3.85 -22.39
N PHE A 26 -2.78 -4.31 -23.26
CA PHE A 26 -4.18 -4.55 -22.90
C PHE A 26 -4.41 -5.89 -22.21
N GLU A 27 -3.52 -6.87 -22.40
CA GLU A 27 -3.67 -8.26 -21.89
C GLU A 27 -5.07 -8.86 -22.16
N ASN A 28 -5.68 -8.44 -23.27
CA ASN A 28 -7.05 -8.79 -23.61
C ASN A 28 -7.06 -9.96 -24.62
N VAL A 29 -7.87 -10.99 -24.33
CA VAL A 29 -7.93 -12.23 -25.11
C VAL A 29 -8.27 -11.98 -26.58
N ASP A 30 -9.19 -11.06 -26.87
CA ASP A 30 -9.63 -10.76 -28.23
C ASP A 30 -8.50 -10.09 -29.04
N ILE A 31 -7.80 -9.12 -28.44
CA ILE A 31 -6.66 -8.45 -29.09
C ILE A 31 -5.50 -9.43 -29.32
N ILE A 32 -5.21 -10.30 -28.34
CA ILE A 32 -4.18 -11.34 -28.47
C ILE A 32 -4.54 -12.31 -29.60
N SER A 33 -5.80 -12.74 -29.69
CA SER A 33 -6.30 -13.61 -30.77
C SER A 33 -6.11 -12.97 -32.15
N ILE A 34 -6.44 -11.67 -32.27
CA ILE A 34 -6.23 -10.90 -33.50
C ILE A 34 -4.75 -10.83 -33.88
N TYR A 35 -3.88 -10.55 -32.92
CA TYR A 35 -2.43 -10.53 -33.14
C TYR A 35 -1.94 -11.88 -33.70
N ILE A 36 -2.31 -12.99 -33.05
CA ILE A 36 -1.91 -14.34 -33.46
C ILE A 36 -2.37 -14.62 -34.90
N LYS A 37 -3.63 -14.30 -35.24
CA LYS A 37 -4.15 -14.52 -36.60
C LYS A 37 -3.45 -13.67 -37.65
N THR A 38 -3.16 -12.41 -37.32
CA THR A 38 -2.42 -11.50 -38.20
C THR A 38 -0.99 -12.03 -38.44
N ASP A 39 -0.36 -12.60 -37.42
CA ASP A 39 0.98 -13.21 -37.51
C ASP A 39 0.97 -14.50 -38.38
N ILE A 40 -0.08 -15.32 -38.25
CA ILE A 40 -0.30 -16.49 -39.12
C ILE A 40 -0.42 -16.06 -40.59
N ILE A 41 -1.22 -15.01 -40.88
CA ILE A 41 -1.37 -14.49 -42.25
C ILE A 41 -0.01 -14.01 -42.78
N HIS A 42 0.76 -13.25 -42.00
CA HIS A 42 2.10 -12.82 -42.40
C HIS A 42 3.02 -14.01 -42.73
N ASN A 43 3.09 -15.00 -41.84
CA ASN A 43 3.94 -16.18 -42.03
C ASN A 43 3.54 -16.96 -43.28
N LEU A 44 2.25 -17.06 -43.59
CA LEU A 44 1.76 -17.71 -44.81
C LEU A 44 2.30 -17.04 -46.09
N PHE A 45 2.32 -15.71 -46.15
CA PHE A 45 2.90 -14.96 -47.27
C PHE A 45 4.44 -14.99 -47.28
N GLN A 46 5.08 -15.12 -46.11
CA GLN A 46 6.52 -15.28 -46.02
C GLN A 46 6.98 -16.64 -46.57
N GLU A 47 6.22 -17.71 -46.28
CA GLU A 47 6.53 -19.08 -46.70
C GLU A 47 6.16 -19.35 -48.16
N ASN A 48 5.11 -18.72 -48.69
CA ASN A 48 4.60 -18.97 -50.04
C ASN A 48 4.92 -17.83 -51.03
N LYS A 49 6.05 -17.97 -51.74
CA LYS A 49 6.54 -16.97 -52.72
C LYS A 49 5.69 -16.82 -54.00
N GLY A 50 4.69 -17.68 -54.19
CA GLY A 50 3.77 -17.63 -55.33
C GLY A 50 2.53 -16.77 -55.10
N LEU A 51 2.38 -16.19 -53.90
CA LEU A 51 1.25 -15.35 -53.55
C LEU A 51 1.45 -13.89 -54.00
N ASP A 52 0.35 -13.22 -54.31
CA ASP A 52 0.34 -11.79 -54.63
C ASP A 52 0.46 -10.96 -53.34
N TYR A 53 1.67 -10.47 -53.07
CA TYR A 53 1.99 -9.67 -51.89
C TYR A 53 1.16 -8.37 -51.77
N SER A 54 0.60 -7.86 -52.87
CA SER A 54 -0.30 -6.69 -52.85
C SER A 54 -1.54 -6.96 -52.00
N LYS A 55 -1.98 -8.21 -51.94
CA LYS A 55 -3.12 -8.65 -51.14
C LYS A 55 -2.83 -8.61 -49.63
N LEU A 56 -1.59 -8.91 -49.23
CA LEU A 56 -1.16 -8.75 -47.84
C LEU A 56 -1.13 -7.27 -47.44
N GLU A 57 -0.66 -6.39 -48.33
CA GLU A 57 -0.66 -4.96 -48.07
C GLU A 57 -2.09 -4.40 -47.97
N LEU A 58 -3.00 -4.81 -48.88
CA LEU A 58 -4.42 -4.45 -48.82
C LEU A 58 -5.06 -4.90 -47.50
N PHE A 59 -4.78 -6.11 -47.05
CA PHE A 59 -5.24 -6.60 -45.75
C PHE A 59 -4.75 -5.69 -44.61
N HIS A 60 -3.48 -5.30 -44.60
CA HIS A 60 -2.97 -4.42 -43.56
C HIS A 60 -3.59 -3.03 -43.58
N LEU A 61 -3.74 -2.43 -44.75
CA LEU A 61 -4.35 -1.11 -44.92
C LEU A 61 -5.81 -1.09 -44.49
N GLN A 62 -6.57 -2.13 -44.82
CA GLN A 62 -7.99 -2.21 -44.51
C GLN A 62 -8.24 -2.55 -43.03
N TYR A 63 -7.43 -3.45 -42.46
CA TYR A 63 -7.74 -4.09 -41.19
C TYR A 63 -6.74 -3.77 -40.09
N THR A 64 -5.44 -3.98 -40.35
CA THR A 64 -4.42 -3.91 -39.30
C THR A 64 -4.12 -2.47 -38.88
N ASP A 65 -4.00 -1.54 -39.83
CA ASP A 65 -3.61 -0.16 -39.56
C ASP A 65 -4.71 0.59 -38.78
N SER A 66 -5.97 0.42 -39.18
CA SER A 66 -7.15 0.95 -38.47
C SER A 66 -7.25 0.45 -37.03
N LEU A 67 -7.01 -0.85 -36.81
CA LEU A 67 -7.03 -1.44 -35.47
C LEU A 67 -5.88 -0.90 -34.60
N ILE A 68 -4.66 -0.80 -35.16
CA ILE A 68 -3.51 -0.22 -34.45
C ILE A 68 -3.81 1.22 -34.03
N GLU A 69 -4.41 2.02 -34.90
CA GLU A 69 -4.78 3.40 -34.60
C GLU A 69 -5.78 3.49 -33.44
N LEU A 70 -6.87 2.72 -33.50
CA LEU A 70 -7.89 2.65 -32.46
C LEU A 70 -7.28 2.26 -31.11
N LEU A 71 -6.55 1.15 -31.07
CA LEU A 71 -5.90 0.65 -29.85
C LEU A 71 -4.87 1.63 -29.31
N THR A 72 -4.13 2.33 -30.17
CA THR A 72 -3.17 3.36 -29.76
C THR A 72 -3.87 4.56 -29.11
N LYS A 73 -5.01 5.00 -29.65
CA LYS A 73 -5.80 6.11 -29.07
C LYS A 73 -6.35 5.73 -27.70
N ILE A 74 -6.94 4.54 -27.58
CA ILE A 74 -7.45 4.01 -26.30
C ILE A 74 -6.32 3.88 -25.28
N LYS A 75 -5.15 3.36 -25.70
CA LYS A 75 -3.97 3.25 -24.84
C LYS A 75 -3.55 4.62 -24.30
N ARG A 76 -3.45 5.63 -25.15
CA ARG A 76 -3.11 7.01 -24.73
C ARG A 76 -4.12 7.58 -23.74
N GLN A 77 -5.41 7.40 -24.00
CA GLN A 77 -6.46 7.84 -23.09
C GLN A 77 -6.31 7.18 -21.72
N LYS A 78 -6.16 5.86 -21.67
CA LYS A 78 -5.94 5.12 -20.42
C LYS A 78 -4.68 5.55 -19.70
N GLU A 79 -3.57 5.73 -20.43
CA GLU A 79 -2.31 6.21 -19.83
C GLU A 79 -2.50 7.59 -19.18
N ASN A 80 -3.21 8.51 -19.84
CA ASN A 80 -3.52 9.83 -19.29
C ASN A 80 -4.42 9.74 -18.05
N ASP A 81 -5.48 8.93 -18.07
CA ASP A 81 -6.38 8.73 -16.93
C ASP A 81 -5.65 8.13 -15.71
N MET A 82 -4.58 7.38 -15.97
CA MET A 82 -3.77 6.71 -14.95
C MET A 82 -2.62 7.57 -14.43
N LEU A 83 -2.29 8.71 -15.06
CA LEU A 83 -1.20 9.60 -14.63
C LEU A 83 -1.37 10.09 -13.19
N ALA A 84 -2.60 10.42 -12.79
CA ALA A 84 -2.90 10.86 -11.43
C ALA A 84 -2.57 9.77 -10.40
N VAL A 85 -2.91 8.53 -10.71
CA VAL A 85 -2.65 7.37 -9.83
C VAL A 85 -1.16 7.05 -9.77
N ILE A 86 -0.44 7.11 -10.91
CA ILE A 86 1.01 6.93 -10.94
C ILE A 86 1.71 7.96 -10.07
N ASN A 87 1.32 9.23 -10.19
CA ASN A 87 1.88 10.30 -9.37
C ASN A 87 1.59 10.09 -7.88
N GLU A 88 0.39 9.63 -7.53
CA GLU A 88 0.05 9.28 -6.15
C GLU A 88 0.95 8.16 -5.60
N ILE A 89 1.15 7.08 -6.37
CA ILE A 89 2.05 5.99 -5.99
C ILE A 89 3.49 6.50 -5.79
N GLU A 90 4.00 7.34 -6.70
CA GLU A 90 5.35 7.92 -6.58
C GLU A 90 5.50 8.80 -5.34
N ILE A 91 4.49 9.63 -5.03
CA ILE A 91 4.47 10.46 -3.83
C ILE A 91 4.48 9.58 -2.58
N ASN A 92 3.62 8.55 -2.52
CA ASN A 92 3.59 7.60 -1.41
C ASN A 92 4.93 6.90 -1.22
N ARG A 93 5.60 6.47 -2.30
CA ARG A 93 6.94 5.86 -2.25
C ARG A 93 7.98 6.80 -1.66
N LYS A 94 7.95 8.09 -2.02
CA LYS A 94 8.85 9.11 -1.43
C LYS A 94 8.62 9.26 0.08
N TYR A 95 7.37 9.28 0.53
CA TYR A 95 7.06 9.32 1.96
C TYR A 95 7.55 8.07 2.68
N ILE A 96 7.33 6.88 2.12
CA ILE A 96 7.82 5.61 2.69
C ILE A 96 9.34 5.66 2.91
N SER A 97 10.11 5.99 1.87
CA SER A 97 11.57 6.08 1.97
C SER A 97 12.01 7.11 3.03
N GLY A 98 11.36 8.27 3.07
CA GLY A 98 11.67 9.31 4.07
C GLY A 98 11.34 8.91 5.52
N PHE A 99 10.40 7.98 5.74
CA PHE A 99 10.12 7.43 7.06
C PHE A 99 11.09 6.31 7.45
N GLU A 100 11.45 5.44 6.50
CA GLU A 100 12.40 4.34 6.72
C GLU A 100 13.81 4.86 7.08
N GLU A 101 14.28 5.93 6.45
CA GLU A 101 15.57 6.59 6.80
C GLU A 101 15.60 7.18 8.22
N LYS A 102 14.43 7.48 8.80
CA LYS A 102 14.28 8.13 10.12
C LYS A 102 13.83 7.17 11.21
N GLN A 103 13.86 5.86 10.97
CA GLN A 103 13.40 4.89 11.95
C GLN A 103 14.37 4.88 13.14
N SER A 104 13.84 5.12 14.35
CA SER A 104 14.65 5.17 15.56
C SER A 104 15.08 3.74 15.93
N ASP A 105 16.34 3.42 15.64
CA ASP A 105 16.95 2.16 16.04
C ASP A 105 17.22 2.20 17.56
N GLY A 106 16.50 1.40 18.34
CA GLY A 106 16.77 1.25 19.78
C GLY A 106 15.58 1.22 20.74
N PHE A 107 14.34 1.52 20.32
CA PHE A 107 13.18 1.53 21.22
C PHE A 107 13.04 0.24 22.03
N GLU A 108 13.13 -0.91 21.36
CA GLU A 108 12.99 -2.22 22.02
C GLU A 108 14.09 -2.53 23.03
N THR A 109 15.32 -2.10 22.74
CA THR A 109 16.47 -2.25 23.65
C THR A 109 16.31 -1.32 24.85
N ASP A 110 16.00 -0.04 24.60
CA ASP A 110 15.82 0.97 25.62
C ASP A 110 14.61 0.66 26.51
N ARG A 111 13.54 0.08 25.96
CA ARG A 111 12.35 -0.37 26.73
C ARG A 111 12.71 -1.42 27.79
N LYS A 112 13.60 -2.36 27.45
CA LYS A 112 14.08 -3.38 28.39
C LYS A 112 14.92 -2.74 29.51
N MET A 113 15.83 -1.82 29.14
CA MET A 113 16.61 -1.06 30.13
C MET A 113 15.72 -0.20 31.02
N TYR A 114 14.70 0.43 30.43
CA TYR A 114 13.75 1.30 31.12
C TYR A 114 13.02 0.57 32.23
N SER A 115 12.54 -0.65 31.98
CA SER A 115 11.91 -1.49 33.02
C SER A 115 12.81 -1.72 34.24
N GLY A 116 14.11 -1.95 34.01
CA GLY A 116 15.10 -2.11 35.08
C GLY A 116 15.40 -0.82 35.83
N ASN A 117 15.54 0.29 35.10
CA ASN A 117 15.73 1.62 35.68
C ASN A 117 14.55 2.04 36.55
N PHE A 118 13.32 1.86 36.05
CA PHE A 118 12.10 2.19 36.77
C PHE A 118 11.94 1.31 38.03
N SER A 119 12.26 0.02 37.95
CA SER A 119 12.26 -0.87 39.13
C SER A 119 13.21 -0.37 40.24
N ARG A 120 14.43 0.04 39.87
CA ARG A 120 15.40 0.63 40.80
C ARG A 120 14.91 1.96 41.36
N HIS A 121 14.32 2.81 40.52
CA HIS A 121 13.74 4.09 40.91
C HIS A 121 12.66 3.92 41.97
N LEU A 122 11.70 2.99 41.76
CA LEU A 122 10.64 2.69 42.72
C LEU A 122 11.18 2.15 44.06
N LYS A 123 12.23 1.31 44.01
CA LYS A 123 12.87 0.79 45.22
C LYS A 123 13.53 1.91 46.04
N ASN A 124 14.27 2.80 45.37
CA ASN A 124 14.87 3.96 46.03
C ASN A 124 13.78 4.89 46.59
N LEU A 125 12.67 5.07 45.86
CA LEU A 125 11.55 5.92 46.28
C LEU A 125 10.94 5.41 47.58
N TYR A 126 10.74 4.10 47.66
CA TYR A 126 10.26 3.48 48.89
C TYR A 126 11.25 3.66 50.05
N GLN A 127 12.56 3.45 49.81
CA GLN A 127 13.58 3.65 50.84
C GLN A 127 13.57 5.10 51.36
N ASP A 128 13.56 6.07 50.46
CA ASP A 128 13.53 7.49 50.79
C ASP A 128 12.27 7.84 51.59
N LEU A 129 11.10 7.32 51.22
CA LEU A 129 9.86 7.49 52.00
C LEU A 129 9.99 6.93 53.43
N THR A 130 10.62 5.76 53.60
CA THR A 130 10.81 5.16 54.93
C THR A 130 11.84 5.90 55.78
N GLU A 131 12.84 6.51 55.16
CA GLU A 131 13.90 7.28 55.81
C GLU A 131 13.60 8.78 55.92
N SER A 132 12.43 9.22 55.43
CA SER A 132 12.03 10.63 55.33
C SER A 132 13.05 11.50 54.56
N LYS A 133 13.60 10.95 53.48
CA LYS A 133 14.51 11.61 52.54
C LYS A 133 13.81 11.89 51.21
N PHE A 134 14.34 12.82 50.43
CA PHE A 134 13.78 13.23 49.13
C PHE A 134 14.89 13.44 48.09
N THR A 135 15.68 12.41 47.83
CA THR A 135 16.94 12.51 47.06
C THR A 135 16.82 12.11 45.59
N ILE A 136 15.69 11.54 45.19
CA ILE A 136 15.51 10.98 43.86
C ILE A 136 15.40 12.06 42.79
N ASN A 137 16.01 11.77 41.64
CA ASN A 137 15.85 12.52 40.41
C ASN A 137 14.83 11.83 39.48
N TRP A 138 13.72 12.51 39.19
CA TRP A 138 12.71 12.01 38.26
C TRP A 138 13.20 11.95 36.81
N ASP A 139 14.22 12.71 36.43
CA ASP A 139 14.78 12.63 35.07
C ASP A 139 15.33 11.23 34.73
N ASP A 140 15.68 10.43 35.74
CA ASP A 140 16.11 9.03 35.58
C ASP A 140 15.02 8.11 35.01
N VAL A 141 13.74 8.51 35.09
CA VAL A 141 12.61 7.78 34.51
C VAL A 141 11.89 8.60 33.43
N LEU A 142 11.89 9.93 33.55
CA LEU A 142 11.27 10.82 32.57
C LEU A 142 12.01 10.86 31.21
N TYR A 143 13.25 10.40 31.13
CA TYR A 143 13.97 10.38 29.84
C TYR A 143 13.27 9.53 28.76
N PHE A 144 12.56 8.47 29.16
CA PHE A 144 12.02 7.49 28.22
C PHE A 144 10.85 8.08 27.41
N TYR A 145 9.85 8.65 28.08
CA TYR A 145 8.74 9.31 27.38
C TYR A 145 9.24 10.51 26.56
N LYS A 146 10.17 11.33 27.09
CA LYS A 146 10.76 12.48 26.37
C LYS A 146 11.39 12.05 25.04
N LYS A 147 11.97 10.86 25.00
CA LYS A 147 12.63 10.30 23.80
C LYS A 147 11.65 9.61 22.85
N TYR A 148 10.64 8.91 23.37
CA TYR A 148 9.87 7.94 22.57
C TYR A 148 8.37 8.22 22.47
N ALA A 149 7.78 9.06 23.33
CA ALA A 149 6.33 9.27 23.36
C ALA A 149 5.78 9.73 22.01
N ALA A 150 6.42 10.70 21.38
CA ALA A 150 5.98 11.25 20.09
C ALA A 150 5.91 10.22 18.95
N GLU A 151 6.78 9.20 18.97
CA GLU A 151 6.84 8.20 17.89
C GLU A 151 6.13 6.89 18.24
N PHE A 152 6.11 6.49 19.51
CA PHE A 152 5.67 5.16 19.92
C PHE A 152 4.39 5.18 20.76
N TYR A 153 4.06 6.27 21.46
CA TYR A 153 2.87 6.27 22.33
C TYR A 153 1.60 6.37 21.50
N ARG A 154 0.58 5.64 21.93
CA ARG A 154 -0.68 5.51 21.19
C ARG A 154 -1.59 6.67 21.55
N SER A 155 -2.26 7.26 20.56
CA SER A 155 -3.17 8.39 20.77
C SER A 155 -4.67 8.01 20.77
N GLU A 156 -5.01 6.79 20.39
CA GLU A 156 -6.40 6.35 20.19
C GLU A 156 -7.10 5.80 21.45
N ALA A 157 -6.50 5.93 22.63
CA ALA A 157 -7.08 5.44 23.88
C ALA A 157 -8.08 6.44 24.47
N ASP A 158 -9.15 5.93 25.10
CA ASP A 158 -10.06 6.74 25.91
C ASP A 158 -9.35 7.18 27.20
N GLU A 159 -9.13 8.48 27.35
CA GLU A 159 -8.39 9.07 28.46
C GLU A 159 -9.04 8.80 29.83
N GLU A 160 -10.37 8.62 29.88
CA GLU A 160 -11.09 8.31 31.12
C GLU A 160 -10.76 6.90 31.67
N LEU A 161 -10.31 6.00 30.80
CA LEU A 161 -9.81 4.69 31.19
C LEU A 161 -8.40 4.78 31.80
N LEU A 162 -7.64 5.81 31.43
CA LEU A 162 -6.29 6.03 31.94
C LEU A 162 -6.31 6.77 33.27
N LYS A 163 -7.22 7.73 33.45
CA LYS A 163 -7.33 8.53 34.68
C LYS A 163 -7.78 7.71 35.89
N SER A 164 -7.25 8.09 37.05
CA SER A 164 -7.76 7.70 38.36
C SER A 164 -8.70 8.74 38.96
N GLY A 165 -9.64 8.27 39.79
CA GLY A 165 -10.35 9.13 40.73
C GLY A 165 -9.46 9.52 41.92
N ALA A 166 -10.06 10.05 42.98
CA ALA A 166 -9.33 10.31 44.22
C ALA A 166 -8.89 8.98 44.87
N PHE A 167 -7.62 8.89 45.29
CA PHE A 167 -7.07 7.72 45.98
C PHE A 167 -6.20 8.13 47.18
N PRO A 168 -6.11 7.31 48.22
CA PRO A 168 -5.17 7.52 49.31
C PRO A 168 -3.73 7.42 48.80
N ALA A 169 -2.96 8.49 48.97
CA ALA A 169 -1.59 8.59 48.45
C ALA A 169 -0.56 8.85 49.56
N TYR A 170 0.69 8.53 49.27
CA TYR A 170 1.86 9.18 49.83
C TYR A 170 2.29 10.32 48.91
N GLN A 171 2.67 11.44 49.50
CA GLN A 171 3.25 12.56 48.77
C GLN A 171 4.78 12.38 48.80
N TYR A 172 5.41 12.39 47.62
CA TYR A 172 6.87 12.36 47.50
C TYR A 172 7.31 13.46 46.52
N GLN A 173 7.95 14.51 47.05
CA GLN A 173 8.19 15.74 46.29
C GLN A 173 6.85 16.20 45.67
N ASP A 174 6.82 16.41 44.35
CA ASP A 174 5.62 16.82 43.62
C ASP A 174 4.75 15.66 43.12
N TYR A 175 5.06 14.40 43.48
CA TYR A 175 4.36 13.21 42.99
C TYR A 175 3.47 12.57 44.05
N GLN A 176 2.33 12.04 43.60
CA GLN A 176 1.39 11.26 44.40
C GLN A 176 1.48 9.78 44.05
N ILE A 177 1.78 8.95 45.05
CA ILE A 177 1.90 7.51 44.87
C ILE A 177 0.83 6.81 45.71
N GLU A 178 -0.04 6.04 45.07
CA GLU A 178 -1.10 5.31 45.76
C GLU A 178 -0.50 4.38 46.84
N ARG A 179 -1.07 4.43 48.05
CA ARG A 179 -0.58 3.61 49.19
C ARG A 179 -0.67 2.11 48.91
N LYS A 180 -1.76 1.69 48.27
CA LYS A 180 -2.01 0.29 47.90
C LYS A 180 -1.00 -0.18 46.85
N LEU A 181 -0.70 0.66 45.86
CA LEU A 181 0.32 0.38 44.84
C LEU A 181 1.68 0.12 45.49
N LEU A 182 2.17 0.99 46.39
CA LEU A 182 3.44 0.76 47.08
C LEU A 182 3.46 -0.55 47.87
N GLY A 183 2.36 -0.89 48.53
CA GLY A 183 2.24 -2.18 49.22
C GLY A 183 2.40 -3.37 48.28
N ARG A 184 1.75 -3.34 47.11
CA ARG A 184 1.87 -4.37 46.07
C ARG A 184 3.30 -4.44 45.50
N LEU A 185 3.90 -3.30 45.20
CA LEU A 185 5.27 -3.20 44.69
C LEU A 185 6.29 -3.76 45.69
N ASN A 186 6.14 -3.45 46.98
CA ASN A 186 7.05 -3.94 48.02
C ASN A 186 7.02 -5.48 48.12
N ILE A 187 5.85 -6.11 48.05
CA ILE A 187 5.70 -7.58 48.04
C ILE A 187 6.49 -8.21 46.89
N GLN A 188 6.52 -7.56 45.73
CA GLN A 188 7.21 -8.03 44.53
C GLN A 188 8.63 -7.44 44.35
N ASN A 189 9.20 -6.89 45.43
CA ASN A 189 10.55 -6.30 45.45
C ASN A 189 10.75 -5.23 44.35
N PHE A 190 9.70 -4.44 44.08
CA PHE A 190 9.65 -3.34 43.12
C PHE A 190 9.98 -3.71 41.68
N LYS A 191 9.91 -5.01 41.33
CA LYS A 191 10.13 -5.46 39.96
C LYS A 191 8.92 -5.14 39.10
N VAL A 192 9.13 -4.35 38.06
CA VAL A 192 8.08 -3.95 37.12
C VAL A 192 8.55 -4.09 35.68
N ARG A 193 7.60 -4.21 34.77
CA ARG A 193 7.84 -4.24 33.32
C ARG A 193 7.00 -3.16 32.65
N PHE A 194 7.64 -2.30 31.87
CA PHE A 194 6.94 -1.39 30.98
C PHE A 194 6.15 -2.19 29.94
N VAL A 195 4.86 -1.89 29.80
CA VAL A 195 3.96 -2.57 28.86
C VAL A 195 3.81 -1.72 27.61
N CYS A 196 3.27 -0.52 27.77
CA CYS A 196 3.09 0.45 26.70
C CYS A 196 2.84 1.86 27.25
N GLY A 197 2.95 2.87 26.39
CA GLY A 197 2.61 4.26 26.68
C GLY A 197 1.49 4.80 25.78
N TYR A 198 0.81 5.82 26.30
CA TYR A 198 -0.31 6.52 25.68
C TYR A 198 -0.03 8.02 25.66
N ALA A 199 -0.41 8.71 24.59
CA ALA A 199 -0.30 10.16 24.42
C ALA A 199 -1.66 10.70 23.96
N VAL A 200 -2.50 11.11 24.90
CA VAL A 200 -3.92 11.44 24.67
C VAL A 200 -4.21 12.82 25.23
N SER A 201 -4.87 13.67 24.44
CA SER A 201 -5.24 15.05 24.83
C SER A 201 -4.07 15.94 25.30
N GLY A 202 -2.84 15.63 24.89
CA GLY A 202 -1.64 16.32 25.36
C GLY A 202 -1.12 15.88 26.73
N ASN A 203 -1.60 14.75 27.24
CA ASN A 203 -1.08 14.07 28.42
C ASN A 203 -0.48 12.71 28.02
N GLU A 204 0.56 12.31 28.73
CA GLU A 204 1.35 11.12 28.55
C GLU A 204 1.18 10.19 29.75
N TYR A 205 0.83 8.94 29.45
CA TYR A 205 0.61 7.90 30.44
C TYR A 205 1.46 6.69 30.11
N GLU A 206 2.04 6.05 31.12
CA GLU A 206 2.79 4.82 30.95
C GLU A 206 2.18 3.69 31.78
N LEU A 207 1.95 2.56 31.14
CA LEU A 207 1.40 1.36 31.75
C LEU A 207 2.53 0.40 32.11
N PHE A 208 2.54 -0.04 33.37
CA PHE A 208 3.47 -1.02 33.90
C PHE A 208 2.73 -2.24 34.44
N LYS A 209 3.34 -3.42 34.28
CA LYS A 209 2.92 -4.67 34.93
C LYS A 209 3.85 -4.96 36.11
N ILE A 210 3.28 -5.26 37.27
CA ILE A 210 4.06 -5.71 38.42
C ILE A 210 4.50 -7.16 38.16
N PHE A 211 5.78 -7.46 38.37
CA PHE A 211 6.33 -8.78 38.10
C PHE A 211 5.64 -9.86 38.94
N GLN A 212 5.33 -11.00 38.33
CA GLN A 212 4.63 -12.14 38.97
C GLN A 212 3.28 -11.78 39.62
N SER A 213 2.64 -10.70 39.17
CA SER A 213 1.25 -10.34 39.52
C SER A 213 0.43 -10.10 38.26
N GLU A 214 -0.90 -10.13 38.39
CA GLU A 214 -1.83 -9.62 37.38
C GLU A 214 -2.15 -8.13 37.60
N ASP A 215 -1.53 -7.49 38.59
CA ASP A 215 -1.68 -6.07 38.84
C ASP A 215 -0.93 -5.22 37.80
N PHE A 216 -1.63 -4.21 37.28
CA PHE A 216 -1.08 -3.15 36.45
C PHE A 216 -1.21 -1.81 37.17
N PHE A 217 -0.33 -0.88 36.84
CA PHE A 217 -0.41 0.49 37.31
C PHE A 217 -0.05 1.48 36.22
N ILE A 218 -0.59 2.68 36.34
CA ILE A 218 -0.33 3.79 35.44
C ILE A 218 0.60 4.77 36.13
N PHE A 219 1.58 5.24 35.38
CA PHE A 219 2.34 6.45 35.67
C PHE A 219 1.80 7.58 34.79
N ASP A 220 1.10 8.52 35.42
CA ASP A 220 0.57 9.74 34.83
C ASP A 220 1.63 10.82 34.96
N ILE A 221 2.26 11.19 33.84
CA ILE A 221 3.46 12.02 33.81
C ILE A 221 3.09 13.47 34.14
N GLU A 222 2.08 14.02 33.47
CA GLU A 222 1.62 15.40 33.62
C GLU A 222 0.90 15.58 34.96
N GLY A 223 0.06 14.62 35.34
CA GLY A 223 -0.63 14.61 36.63
C GLY A 223 0.30 14.31 37.81
N ARG A 224 1.50 13.78 37.55
CA ARG A 224 2.51 13.36 38.53
C ARG A 224 1.98 12.33 39.51
N LYS A 225 1.28 11.31 39.00
CA LYS A 225 0.61 10.29 39.82
C LYS A 225 1.00 8.88 39.43
N MET A 226 1.05 7.99 40.41
CA MET A 226 1.17 6.55 40.21
C MET A 226 0.07 5.80 40.97
N TYR A 227 -0.72 5.01 40.25
CA TYR A 227 -1.90 4.33 40.80
C TYR A 227 -2.18 3.01 40.08
N LEU A 228 -2.71 2.04 40.82
CA LEU A 228 -3.19 0.77 40.28
C LEU A 228 -4.34 0.99 39.30
N THR A 229 -4.39 0.16 38.28
CA THR A 229 -5.45 0.17 37.28
C THR A 229 -6.50 -0.88 37.61
N ASP A 230 -7.77 -0.53 37.42
CA ASP A 230 -8.88 -1.46 37.59
C ASP A 230 -8.85 -2.53 36.48
N PRO A 231 -8.91 -3.83 36.80
CA PRO A 231 -8.96 -4.91 35.81
C PRO A 231 -10.04 -4.72 34.73
N THR A 232 -11.20 -4.15 35.09
CA THR A 232 -12.30 -3.90 34.15
C THR A 232 -11.98 -2.79 33.14
N LYS A 233 -11.15 -1.80 33.54
CA LYS A 233 -10.64 -0.79 32.62
C LYS A 233 -9.56 -1.39 31.70
N MET A 234 -8.74 -2.29 32.23
CA MET A 234 -7.68 -2.97 31.49
C MET A 234 -8.20 -3.81 30.32
N GLU A 235 -9.35 -4.48 30.47
CA GLU A 235 -9.99 -5.25 29.38
C GLU A 235 -10.39 -4.40 28.18
N LYS A 236 -10.61 -3.09 28.38
CA LYS A 236 -11.01 -2.14 27.34
C LYS A 236 -9.82 -1.41 26.72
N LEU A 237 -8.65 -1.49 27.35
CA LEU A 237 -7.44 -0.84 26.87
C LEU A 237 -6.66 -1.75 25.92
N ASN A 238 -6.18 -1.18 24.82
CA ASN A 238 -5.19 -1.87 24.00
C ASN A 238 -3.83 -1.84 24.73
N THR A 239 -3.39 -3.00 25.21
CA THR A 239 -2.10 -3.19 25.89
C THR A 239 -1.06 -3.89 25.01
N ALA A 240 -1.28 -3.96 23.70
CA ALA A 240 -0.28 -4.47 22.78
C ALA A 240 1.00 -3.59 22.86
N PRO A 241 2.18 -4.16 22.58
CA PRO A 241 3.41 -3.39 22.51
C PRO A 241 3.25 -2.15 21.62
N ASN A 242 3.86 -1.03 22.03
CA ASN A 242 3.91 0.16 21.18
C ASN A 242 4.66 -0.16 19.89
N GLU A 243 4.07 0.23 18.77
CA GLU A 243 4.70 0.20 17.46
C GLU A 243 5.04 1.64 17.05
N SER A 244 6.05 1.81 16.19
CA SER A 244 6.34 3.14 15.66
C SER A 244 5.17 3.60 14.80
N ASN A 245 4.65 4.79 15.09
CA ASN A 245 3.63 5.47 14.28
C ASN A 245 4.06 5.58 12.81
N LYS A 246 5.37 5.76 12.56
CA LYS A 246 5.94 5.77 11.20
C LYS A 246 5.77 4.43 10.51
N THR A 247 6.03 3.32 11.21
CA THR A 247 5.87 1.95 10.65
C THR A 247 4.42 1.69 10.27
N VAL A 248 3.46 2.10 11.10
CA VAL A 248 2.03 1.98 10.79
C VAL A 248 1.69 2.74 9.51
N ILE A 249 2.15 3.99 9.40
CA ILE A 249 1.94 4.82 8.20
C ILE A 249 2.60 4.18 6.97
N ILE A 250 3.84 3.70 7.09
CA ILE A 250 4.55 3.00 5.99
C ILE A 250 3.71 1.82 5.49
N ASN A 251 3.21 0.98 6.39
CA ASN A 251 2.43 -0.20 6.02
C ASN A 251 1.11 0.18 5.35
N GLN A 252 0.42 1.21 5.84
CA GLN A 252 -0.78 1.74 5.20
C GLN A 252 -0.51 2.28 3.79
N LEU A 253 0.59 3.02 3.61
CA LEU A 253 1.00 3.55 2.29
C LEU A 253 1.41 2.43 1.33
N LYS A 254 2.11 1.39 1.80
CA LYS A 254 2.47 0.21 1.01
C LYS A 254 1.22 -0.51 0.51
N LYS A 255 0.29 -0.82 1.42
CA LYS A 255 -1.00 -1.44 1.07
C LYS A 255 -1.78 -0.59 0.07
N LYS A 256 -1.87 0.72 0.29
CA LYS A 256 -2.56 1.64 -0.62
C LYS A 256 -1.93 1.62 -2.02
N ASN A 257 -0.61 1.56 -2.12
CA ASN A 257 0.07 1.45 -3.42
C ASN A 257 -0.26 0.13 -4.12
N GLU A 258 -0.29 -1.00 -3.39
CA GLU A 258 -0.69 -2.30 -3.94
C GLU A 258 -2.12 -2.24 -4.51
N ASP A 259 -3.08 -1.71 -3.73
CA ASP A 259 -4.47 -1.55 -4.16
C ASP A 259 -4.59 -0.67 -5.42
N LEU A 260 -3.81 0.42 -5.49
CA LEU A 260 -3.78 1.32 -6.66
C LEU A 260 -3.16 0.64 -7.89
N GLU A 261 -2.09 -0.14 -7.72
CA GLU A 261 -1.44 -0.90 -8.79
C GLU A 261 -2.37 -1.98 -9.35
N GLU A 262 -3.09 -2.69 -8.48
CA GLU A 262 -4.09 -3.69 -8.87
C GLU A 262 -5.24 -3.04 -9.66
N ALA A 263 -5.85 -1.97 -9.12
CA ALA A 263 -6.91 -1.24 -9.80
C ALA A 263 -6.47 -0.67 -11.16
N MET A 264 -5.21 -0.22 -11.27
CA MET A 264 -4.61 0.20 -12.54
C MET A 264 -4.48 -0.96 -13.53
N ALA A 265 -4.04 -2.13 -13.07
CA ALA A 265 -3.91 -3.32 -13.91
C ALA A 265 -5.27 -3.79 -14.44
N GLU A 266 -6.31 -3.77 -13.62
CA GLU A 266 -7.68 -4.07 -14.05
C GLU A 266 -8.19 -3.05 -15.07
N ARG A 267 -8.02 -1.75 -14.80
CA ARG A 267 -8.44 -0.68 -15.71
C ARG A 267 -7.76 -0.77 -17.07
N LYS A 268 -6.51 -1.24 -17.16
CA LYS A 268 -5.85 -1.48 -18.46
C LYS A 268 -6.58 -2.51 -19.31
N LYS A 269 -7.09 -3.59 -18.68
CA LYS A 269 -7.74 -4.73 -19.34
C LYS A 269 -9.16 -4.42 -19.82
N ILE A 270 -9.88 -3.57 -19.09
CA ILE A 270 -11.28 -3.25 -19.40
C ILE A 270 -11.33 -2.36 -20.64
N LEU A 271 -11.94 -2.86 -21.72
CA LEU A 271 -12.24 -2.08 -22.91
C LEU A 271 -13.69 -1.60 -22.88
N PRO A 272 -14.00 -0.40 -23.43
CA PRO A 272 -15.39 0.03 -23.61
C PRO A 272 -16.18 -1.01 -24.41
N GLU A 273 -17.45 -1.24 -24.07
CA GLU A 273 -18.29 -2.27 -24.70
C GLU A 273 -18.36 -2.12 -26.23
N GLN A 274 -18.41 -0.88 -26.71
CA GLN A 274 -18.39 -0.57 -28.15
C GLN A 274 -17.12 -1.06 -28.83
N VAL A 275 -15.96 -0.93 -28.17
CA VAL A 275 -14.67 -1.42 -28.69
C VAL A 275 -14.67 -2.94 -28.68
N THR A 276 -15.15 -3.57 -27.60
CA THR A 276 -15.25 -5.03 -27.50
C THR A 276 -16.16 -5.61 -28.60
N ALA A 277 -17.27 -4.95 -28.92
CA ALA A 277 -18.14 -5.35 -30.02
C ALA A 277 -17.41 -5.30 -31.37
N VAL A 278 -16.68 -4.22 -31.65
CA VAL A 278 -15.86 -4.07 -32.86
C VAL A 278 -14.78 -5.16 -32.96
N LEU A 279 -14.10 -5.49 -31.84
CA LEU A 279 -13.10 -6.55 -31.81
C LEU A 279 -13.71 -7.92 -32.10
N LYS A 280 -14.91 -8.21 -31.58
CA LYS A 280 -15.63 -9.46 -31.85
C LYS A 280 -16.07 -9.57 -33.31
N ASP A 281 -16.60 -8.50 -33.89
CA ASP A 281 -16.94 -8.46 -35.32
C ASP A 281 -15.69 -8.65 -36.18
N TYR A 282 -14.57 -8.04 -35.78
CA TYR A 282 -13.28 -8.21 -36.43
C TYR A 282 -12.78 -9.67 -36.34
N ILE A 283 -12.85 -10.30 -35.17
CA ILE A 283 -12.51 -11.73 -34.99
C ILE A 283 -13.40 -12.60 -35.88
N LYS A 284 -14.71 -12.37 -35.90
CA LYS A 284 -15.65 -13.12 -36.74
C LYS A 284 -15.31 -12.98 -38.23
N ASN A 285 -14.93 -11.78 -38.66
CA ASN A 285 -14.47 -11.55 -40.03
C ASN A 285 -13.15 -12.28 -40.32
N LEU A 286 -12.24 -12.39 -39.34
CA LEU A 286 -11.02 -13.20 -39.46
C LEU A 286 -11.26 -14.72 -39.39
N GLU A 287 -12.33 -15.18 -38.73
CA GLU A 287 -12.67 -16.61 -38.52
C GLU A 287 -13.46 -17.24 -39.63
N ASN A 288 -14.32 -16.45 -40.29
CA ASN A 288 -14.97 -16.92 -41.51
C ASN A 288 -13.86 -17.39 -42.44
N THR A 289 -13.84 -18.70 -42.70
CA THR A 289 -12.79 -19.50 -43.37
C THR A 289 -12.53 -19.07 -44.82
N ASP A 290 -13.16 -17.98 -45.20
CA ASP A 290 -13.23 -17.33 -46.49
C ASP A 290 -12.34 -16.08 -46.54
N VAL A 291 -11.55 -15.74 -45.49
CA VAL A 291 -10.60 -14.61 -45.58
C VAL A 291 -9.54 -14.85 -46.62
N MET A 292 -9.05 -16.09 -46.77
CA MET A 292 -8.12 -16.41 -47.85
C MET A 292 -8.79 -16.19 -49.21
N SER A 293 -9.96 -16.79 -49.46
CA SER A 293 -10.73 -16.63 -50.71
C SER A 293 -11.20 -15.19 -50.97
N ARG A 294 -11.61 -14.44 -49.94
CA ARG A 294 -11.96 -13.02 -50.04
C ARG A 294 -10.75 -12.13 -50.25
N ILE A 295 -9.60 -12.40 -49.61
CA ILE A 295 -8.32 -11.78 -49.95
C ILE A 295 -7.99 -12.01 -51.43
N PHE A 296 -8.40 -13.15 -51.99
CA PHE A 296 -8.31 -13.41 -53.42
C PHE A 296 -9.37 -12.72 -54.30
N ASP A 297 -10.56 -12.41 -53.76
CA ASP A 297 -11.75 -11.83 -54.45
C ASP A 297 -12.11 -10.38 -54.01
N ILE A 298 -11.17 -9.57 -53.48
CA ILE A 298 -11.49 -8.22 -52.94
C ILE A 298 -11.89 -7.24 -54.07
N ASN A 299 -13.20 -7.15 -54.33
CA ASN A 299 -13.87 -5.91 -54.71
C ASN A 299 -14.92 -5.58 -53.64
N GLU A 300 -14.87 -4.34 -53.14
CA GLU A 300 -15.89 -3.66 -52.31
C GLU A 300 -16.26 -4.25 -50.94
N GLU A 301 -15.70 -3.68 -49.86
CA GLU A 301 -16.47 -3.51 -48.60
C GLU A 301 -15.91 -2.38 -47.72
N THR A 302 -16.22 -1.15 -48.13
CA THR A 302 -15.88 0.12 -47.44
C THR A 302 -16.76 0.39 -46.20
N ASN A 303 -17.47 -0.61 -45.68
CA ASN A 303 -18.44 -0.45 -44.59
C ASN A 303 -17.82 -0.57 -43.19
N ILE A 304 -16.77 -1.39 -43.03
CA ILE A 304 -16.14 -1.64 -41.72
C ILE A 304 -15.29 -0.44 -41.27
N LEU A 305 -14.57 0.19 -42.21
CA LEU A 305 -13.78 1.40 -41.95
C LEU A 305 -14.65 2.57 -41.45
N ARG A 306 -15.87 2.72 -42.00
CA ARG A 306 -16.83 3.75 -41.57
C ARG A 306 -17.43 3.45 -40.20
N ALA A 307 -17.70 2.18 -39.87
CA ALA A 307 -18.17 1.81 -38.53
C ALA A 307 -17.09 2.07 -37.46
N MET A 308 -15.82 1.79 -37.76
CA MET A 308 -14.68 2.03 -36.86
C MET A 308 -14.34 3.53 -36.71
N LEU A 309 -14.46 4.32 -37.77
CA LEU A 309 -14.27 5.79 -37.72
C LEU A 309 -15.48 6.55 -37.16
N ASN A 310 -16.71 6.06 -37.29
CA ASN A 310 -17.87 6.77 -36.73
C ASN A 310 -17.97 6.67 -35.21
N LEU A 311 -17.32 5.67 -34.60
CA LEU A 311 -17.07 5.65 -33.15
C LEU A 311 -16.13 6.80 -32.69
N ASN A 312 -15.40 7.45 -33.61
CA ASN A 312 -14.55 8.61 -33.32
C ASN A 312 -15.27 9.98 -33.41
N LEU A 313 -16.51 10.07 -33.90
CA LEU A 313 -17.17 11.38 -34.11
C LEU A 313 -18.20 11.77 -33.03
N ASN A 314 -18.54 10.88 -32.09
CA ASN A 314 -19.58 11.12 -31.09
C ASN A 314 -19.10 11.11 -29.62
N ASN A 315 -17.79 11.15 -29.35
CA ASN A 315 -17.23 11.31 -28.00
C ASN A 315 -16.11 12.35 -27.96
#